data_AF-A0A386UP18-F1
#
_entry.id   AF-A0A386UP18-F1
#
_cell.length_a   1.000
_cell.length_b   1.000
_cell.length_c   1.000
_cell.angle_alpha   90.00
_cell.angle_beta   90.00
_cell.angle_gamma   90.00
#
_symmetry.space_group_name_H-M   'P 1'
#
loop_
_entity.id
_entity.type
_entity.pdbx_description
1 polymer ?
#
loop_
_entity_poly.entity_id
_entity_poly.type
_entity_poly.pdbx_seq_one_letter_code
_entity_poly.pdbx_strand_id
1 'polypeptide(L)'
;MTRKQLKFWVFLVMSLYLLSVVIGIFLRPPFVKDPSGLYETYKDLIPFLLAAPTAWLGYCFSRRLTYISQLKALWADLNSSIQEAIQYTHKENPTAEDFSSVMRSIGFSIDEVRASFKNLGEGRSNKGLYPFEDLKDIHKIVSSLGHGEGFRYAERHEAREEILKRWGNIRLPLLSEFERQEPTNPSSPFWRK
;
A
#
# COMPACT_ATOMS: atom_id res chain seq x y z
N MET A 1 6.98 4.02 -3.44
CA MET A 1 6.90 5.21 -4.32
C MET A 1 5.43 5.60 -4.41
N THR A 2 5.10 6.87 -4.13
CA THR A 2 3.71 7.33 -4.15
C THR A 2 3.23 7.55 -5.58
N ARG A 3 1.91 7.56 -5.81
CA ARG A 3 1.32 7.86 -7.13
C ARG A 3 1.69 9.24 -7.65
N LYS A 4 1.76 10.24 -6.76
CA LYS A 4 2.19 11.59 -7.12
C LYS A 4 3.61 11.59 -7.67
N GLN A 5 4.51 10.81 -7.04
CA GLN A 5 5.87 10.62 -7.52
C GLN A 5 5.90 9.89 -8.88
N LEU A 6 5.13 8.82 -9.06
CA LEU A 6 5.07 8.12 -10.36
C LEU A 6 4.61 9.05 -11.48
N LYS A 7 3.50 9.77 -11.26
CA LYS A 7 2.94 10.72 -12.24
C LYS A 7 3.95 11.82 -12.58
N PHE A 8 4.66 12.34 -11.58
CA PHE A 8 5.70 13.33 -11.79
C PHE A 8 6.83 12.79 -12.67
N TRP A 9 7.35 11.60 -12.38
CA TRP A 9 8.42 10.99 -13.18
C TRP A 9 7.97 10.66 -14.61
N VAL A 10 6.76 10.12 -14.77
CA VAL A 10 6.18 9.88 -16.10
C VAL A 10 6.06 11.19 -16.87
N PHE A 11 5.52 12.24 -16.26
CA PHE A 11 5.40 13.55 -16.89
C PHE A 11 6.76 14.14 -17.27
N LEU A 12 7.75 14.03 -16.39
CA LEU A 12 9.11 14.53 -16.62
C LEU A 12 9.77 13.82 -17.81
N VAL A 13 9.67 12.49 -17.88
CA VAL A 13 10.24 11.71 -18.99
C VAL A 13 9.50 11.98 -20.30
N MET A 14 8.17 12.07 -20.26
CA MET A 14 7.38 12.45 -21.45
C MET A 14 7.73 13.86 -21.95
N SER A 15 7.97 14.80 -21.03
CA SER A 15 8.40 16.16 -21.38
C SER A 15 9.81 16.17 -22.00
N LEU A 16 10.72 15.34 -21.47
CA LEU A 16 12.06 15.18 -22.02
C LEU A 16 12.02 14.59 -23.44
N TYR A 17 11.20 13.57 -23.69
CA TYR A 17 11.02 13.01 -25.03
C TYR A 17 10.41 14.02 -25.99
N LEU A 18 9.40 14.77 -25.56
CA LEU A 18 8.80 15.83 -26.37
C LEU A 18 9.83 16.90 -26.73
N LEU A 19 10.64 17.35 -25.76
CA LEU A 19 11.70 18.32 -25.98
C LEU A 19 12.75 17.80 -26.98
N SER A 20 13.20 16.55 -26.83
CA SER A 20 14.13 15.93 -27.78
C SER A 20 13.55 15.91 -29.20
N VAL A 21 12.29 15.51 -29.37
CA VAL A 21 11.64 15.53 -30.69
C VAL A 21 11.58 16.94 -31.27
N VAL A 22 11.22 17.95 -30.46
CA VAL A 22 11.17 19.35 -30.89
C VAL A 22 12.56 19.84 -31.32
N ILE A 23 13.59 19.58 -30.53
CA ILE A 23 14.99 19.91 -30.88
C ILE A 23 15.38 19.23 -32.19
N GLY A 24 15.07 17.94 -32.36
CA GLY A 24 15.33 17.21 -33.58
C GLY A 24 14.65 17.81 -34.81
N ILE A 25 13.40 18.28 -34.67
CA ILE A 25 12.67 18.98 -35.75
C ILE A 25 13.33 20.32 -36.08
N PHE A 26 13.74 21.11 -35.09
CA PHE A 26 14.40 22.40 -35.33
C PHE A 26 15.81 22.28 -35.92
N LEU A 27 16.54 21.22 -35.56
CA LEU A 27 17.86 20.94 -36.13
C LEU A 27 17.76 20.38 -37.56
N ARG A 28 16.62 19.87 -38.00
CA ARG A 28 16.52 19.22 -39.33
C ARG A 28 16.62 20.19 -40.53
N PRO A 29 15.87 21.32 -40.62
CA PRO A 29 15.91 22.20 -41.80
C PRO A 29 17.26 22.86 -42.12
N PRO A 30 18.03 23.37 -41.14
CA PRO A 30 19.28 24.07 -41.43
C PRO A 30 20.46 23.15 -41.78
N PHE A 31 20.40 21.86 -41.40
CA PHE A 31 21.55 20.93 -41.50
C PHE A 31 21.39 19.82 -42.54
N VAL A 32 20.34 19.86 -43.38
CA VAL A 32 20.23 18.96 -44.55
C VAL A 32 21.22 19.34 -45.66
N LYS A 33 21.75 20.57 -45.67
CA LYS A 33 22.64 21.08 -46.73
C LYS A 33 24.13 21.05 -46.39
N ASP A 34 24.51 21.12 -45.11
CA ASP A 34 25.89 20.99 -44.64
C ASP A 34 25.92 20.09 -43.38
N PRO A 35 26.73 19.01 -43.37
CA PRO A 35 26.84 18.12 -42.23
C PRO A 35 27.58 18.82 -41.08
N SER A 36 26.84 19.53 -40.23
CA SER A 36 27.40 20.05 -39.00
C SER A 36 27.57 18.91 -37.99
N GLY A 37 28.71 18.87 -37.30
CA GLY A 37 28.98 17.86 -36.26
C GLY A 37 27.94 17.84 -35.12
N LEU A 38 27.14 18.91 -34.98
CA LEU A 38 26.06 19.02 -33.99
C LEU A 38 24.89 18.07 -34.28
N TYR A 39 24.48 17.91 -35.54
CA TYR A 39 23.37 17.01 -35.88
C TYR A 39 23.77 15.53 -35.74
N GLU A 40 24.97 15.15 -36.18
CA GLU A 40 25.50 13.79 -36.01
C GLU A 40 25.68 13.46 -34.52
N THR A 41 26.25 14.37 -33.72
CA THR A 41 26.35 14.17 -32.26
C THR A 41 24.97 14.02 -31.61
N TYR A 42 23.98 14.83 -32.00
CA TYR A 42 22.62 14.70 -31.49
C TYR A 42 22.02 13.33 -31.82
N LYS A 43 22.16 12.89 -33.07
CA LYS A 43 21.67 11.60 -33.56
C LYS A 43 22.33 10.43 -32.83
N ASP A 44 23.64 10.49 -32.60
CA ASP A 44 24.41 9.48 -31.86
C ASP A 44 24.01 9.40 -30.38
N LEU A 45 23.50 10.50 -29.81
CA LEU A 45 23.00 10.56 -28.44
C LEU A 45 21.53 10.11 -28.30
N ILE A 46 20.76 10.01 -29.38
CA ILE A 46 19.34 9.57 -29.32
C ILE A 46 19.19 8.22 -28.60
N PRO A 47 19.97 7.16 -28.89
CA PRO A 47 19.86 5.89 -28.19
C PRO A 47 20.00 6.05 -26.67
N PHE A 48 20.91 6.89 -26.20
CA PHE A 48 21.11 7.16 -24.77
C PHE A 48 19.94 7.96 -24.18
N LEU A 49 19.46 8.98 -24.91
CA LEU A 49 18.30 9.78 -24.54
C LEU A 49 17.03 8.95 -24.43
N LEU A 50 16.89 7.87 -25.19
CA LEU A 50 15.76 6.93 -25.08
C LEU A 50 15.99 5.88 -24.00
N ALA A 51 17.19 5.30 -23.93
CA ALA A 51 17.47 4.17 -23.04
C ALA A 51 17.42 4.56 -21.56
N ALA A 52 18.10 5.65 -21.17
CA ALA A 52 18.23 6.00 -19.75
C ALA A 52 16.88 6.37 -19.10
N PRO A 53 16.04 7.25 -19.69
CA PRO A 53 14.75 7.58 -19.10
C PRO A 53 13.76 6.41 -19.17
N THR A 54 13.82 5.57 -20.21
CA THR A 54 13.00 4.35 -20.28
C THR A 54 13.36 3.36 -19.17
N ALA A 55 14.66 3.12 -18.94
CA ALA A 55 15.12 2.27 -17.85
C ALA A 55 14.68 2.81 -16.48
N TRP A 56 14.77 4.14 -16.29
CA TRP A 56 14.30 4.80 -15.07
C TRP A 56 12.79 4.64 -14.86
N LEU A 57 11.98 4.81 -15.91
CA LEU A 57 10.54 4.56 -15.84
C LEU A 57 10.25 3.09 -15.52
N GLY A 58 10.96 2.15 -16.14
CA GLY A 58 10.86 0.72 -15.84
C GLY A 58 11.09 0.43 -14.35
N TYR A 59 12.15 0.99 -13.78
CA TYR A 59 12.42 0.92 -12.35
C TYR A 59 11.27 1.51 -11.50
N CYS A 60 10.77 2.69 -11.87
CA CYS A 60 9.67 3.37 -11.18
C CYS A 60 8.38 2.53 -11.17
N PHE A 61 8.00 1.96 -12.33
CA PHE A 61 6.83 1.09 -12.45
C PHE A 61 7.00 -0.20 -11.66
N SER A 62 8.16 -0.86 -11.78
CA SER A 62 8.49 -2.06 -11.02
C SER A 62 8.34 -1.83 -9.52
N ARG A 63 8.95 -0.75 -8.99
CA ARG A 63 8.85 -0.40 -7.57
C ARG A 63 7.41 -0.13 -7.11
N ARG A 64 6.57 0.47 -7.98
CA ARG A 64 5.15 0.69 -7.67
C ARG A 64 4.36 -0.61 -7.63
N LEU A 65 4.59 -1.52 -8.58
CA LEU A 65 3.94 -2.83 -8.61
C LEU A 65 4.30 -3.66 -7.39
N THR A 66 5.58 -3.71 -7.01
CA THR A 66 6.03 -4.38 -5.78
C THR A 66 5.33 -3.82 -4.55
N TYR A 67 5.25 -2.49 -4.43
CA TYR A 67 4.55 -1.85 -3.31
C TYR A 67 3.07 -2.26 -3.22
N ILE A 68 2.34 -2.21 -4.34
CA ILE A 68 0.92 -2.63 -4.36
C ILE A 68 0.78 -4.11 -4.01
N SER A 69 1.70 -4.96 -4.49
CA SER A 69 1.69 -6.39 -4.17
C SER A 69 1.93 -6.65 -2.67
N GLN A 70 2.90 -5.96 -2.07
CA GLN A 70 3.18 -6.05 -0.63
C GLN A 70 1.99 -5.57 0.19
N LEU A 71 1.34 -4.49 -0.24
CA LEU A 71 0.15 -3.97 0.43
C LEU A 71 -1.01 -4.99 0.38
N LYS A 72 -1.19 -5.73 -0.74
CA LYS A 72 -2.16 -6.83 -0.85
C LYS A 72 -1.86 -8.01 0.07
N ALA A 73 -0.58 -8.37 0.22
CA ALA A 73 -0.17 -9.39 1.18
C ALA A 73 -0.51 -8.94 2.60
N LEU A 74 -0.08 -7.73 2.99
CA LEU A 74 -0.39 -7.14 4.30
C LEU A 74 -1.89 -7.13 4.60
N TRP A 75 -2.74 -6.79 3.62
CA TRP A 75 -4.19 -6.84 3.80
C TRP A 75 -4.73 -8.25 4.01
N ALA A 76 -4.21 -9.24 3.30
CA ALA A 76 -4.60 -10.63 3.49
C ALA A 76 -4.21 -11.12 4.90
N ASP A 77 -2.99 -10.79 5.34
CA ASP A 77 -2.45 -11.18 6.64
C ASP A 77 -3.20 -10.51 7.80
N LEU A 78 -3.51 -9.21 7.66
CA LEU A 78 -4.38 -8.47 8.58
C LEU A 78 -5.77 -9.10 8.63
N ASN A 79 -6.38 -9.36 7.48
CA ASN A 79 -7.70 -9.98 7.45
C ASN A 79 -7.68 -11.35 8.13
N SER A 80 -6.67 -12.19 7.90
CA SER A 80 -6.52 -13.47 8.59
C SER A 80 -6.44 -13.29 10.11
N SER A 81 -5.58 -12.38 10.57
CA SER A 81 -5.38 -12.11 12.01
C SER A 81 -6.65 -11.60 12.69
N ILE A 82 -7.42 -10.74 12.02
CA ILE A 82 -8.71 -10.25 12.54
C ILE A 82 -9.77 -11.35 12.52
N GLN A 83 -9.81 -12.20 11.49
CA GLN A 83 -10.72 -13.35 11.49
C GLN A 83 -10.40 -14.32 12.62
N GLU A 84 -9.13 -14.58 12.91
CA GLU A 84 -8.70 -15.38 14.07
C GLU A 84 -9.17 -14.74 15.39
N ALA A 85 -9.04 -13.42 15.54
CA ALA A 85 -9.55 -12.68 16.69
C ALA A 85 -11.07 -12.83 16.84
N ILE A 86 -11.83 -12.73 15.75
CA ILE A 86 -13.28 -12.92 15.75
C ILE A 86 -13.62 -14.37 16.13
N GLN A 87 -12.95 -15.36 15.53
CA GLN A 87 -13.21 -16.77 15.82
C GLN A 87 -12.89 -17.13 17.26
N TYR A 88 -11.86 -16.51 17.85
CA TYR A 88 -11.56 -16.66 19.27
C TYR A 88 -12.76 -16.32 20.16
N THR A 89 -13.49 -15.24 19.84
CA THR A 89 -14.70 -14.85 20.60
C THR A 89 -15.86 -15.85 20.49
N HIS A 90 -15.82 -16.82 19.57
CA HIS A 90 -16.83 -17.87 19.45
C HIS A 90 -16.50 -19.11 20.29
N LYS A 91 -15.27 -19.25 20.77
CA LYS A 91 -14.88 -20.40 21.59
C LYS A 91 -15.53 -20.34 22.96
N GLU A 92 -16.04 -21.48 23.43
CA GLU A 92 -16.64 -21.59 24.76
C GLU A 92 -15.58 -21.70 25.85
N ASN A 93 -14.57 -22.54 25.63
CA ASN A 93 -13.46 -22.78 26.55
C ASN A 93 -12.12 -22.63 25.81
N PRO A 94 -11.68 -21.41 25.48
CA PRO A 94 -10.42 -21.21 24.77
C PRO A 94 -9.22 -21.58 25.65
N THR A 95 -8.26 -22.28 25.05
CA THR A 95 -7.03 -22.68 25.74
C THR A 95 -6.01 -21.54 25.81
N ALA A 96 -4.98 -21.71 26.62
CA ALA A 96 -3.84 -20.78 26.63
C ALA A 96 -3.12 -20.76 25.26
N GLU A 97 -3.06 -21.90 24.57
CA GLU A 97 -2.49 -22.00 23.23
C GLU A 97 -3.31 -21.19 22.22
N ASP A 98 -4.65 -21.33 22.24
CA ASP A 98 -5.55 -20.55 21.39
C ASP A 98 -5.33 -19.04 21.59
N PHE A 99 -5.27 -18.61 22.85
CA PHE A 99 -5.03 -17.21 23.20
C PHE A 99 -3.67 -16.72 22.70
N SER A 100 -2.60 -17.47 22.98
CA SER A 100 -1.25 -17.11 22.55
C SER A 100 -1.13 -17.01 21.03
N SER A 101 -1.82 -17.90 20.29
CA SER A 101 -1.82 -17.90 18.84
C SER A 101 -2.45 -16.63 18.28
N VAL A 102 -3.65 -16.27 18.77
CA VAL A 102 -4.37 -15.06 18.33
C VAL A 102 -3.61 -13.80 18.70
N MET A 103 -3.09 -13.72 19.94
CA MET A 103 -2.30 -12.57 20.39
C MET A 103 -1.03 -12.39 19.56
N ARG A 104 -0.32 -13.49 19.25
CA ARG A 104 0.85 -13.49 18.36
C ARG A 104 0.49 -13.01 16.95
N SER A 105 -0.62 -13.51 16.41
CA SER A 105 -1.12 -13.18 15.07
C SER A 105 -1.42 -11.69 14.92
N ILE A 106 -2.20 -11.12 15.86
CA ILE A 106 -2.50 -9.68 15.88
C ILE A 106 -1.23 -8.85 16.15
N GLY A 107 -0.36 -9.29 17.06
CA GLY A 107 0.90 -8.62 17.37
C GLY A 107 1.81 -8.52 16.14
N PHE A 108 1.95 -9.61 15.39
CA PHE A 108 2.71 -9.65 14.14
C PHE A 108 2.12 -8.68 13.10
N SER A 109 0.80 -8.73 12.90
CA SER A 109 0.08 -7.79 12.05
C SER A 109 0.33 -6.32 12.40
N ILE A 110 0.38 -5.98 13.69
CA ILE A 110 0.69 -4.61 14.15
C ILE A 110 2.13 -4.21 13.77
N ASP A 111 3.08 -5.12 13.89
CA ASP A 111 4.48 -4.86 13.55
C ASP A 111 4.68 -4.76 12.03
N GLU A 112 4.00 -5.57 11.23
CA GLU A 112 4.05 -5.48 9.77
C GLU A 112 3.49 -4.15 9.24
N VAL A 113 2.39 -3.67 9.83
CA VAL A 113 1.86 -2.35 9.51
C VAL A 113 2.85 -1.26 9.91
N ARG A 114 3.54 -1.39 11.06
CA ARG A 114 4.59 -0.45 11.47
C ARG A 114 5.79 -0.46 10.52
N ALA A 115 6.14 -1.62 9.96
CA ALA A 115 7.20 -1.73 8.96
C ALA A 115 6.79 -1.11 7.62
N SER A 116 5.50 -1.18 7.28
CA SER A 116 4.96 -0.71 6.01
C SER A 116 4.64 0.79 5.99
N PHE A 117 4.22 1.33 7.13
CA PHE A 117 3.75 2.72 7.26
C PHE A 117 4.52 3.48 8.32
N LYS A 118 4.92 4.70 7.96
CA LYS A 118 5.52 5.65 8.90
C LYS A 118 4.48 6.10 9.93
N ASN A 119 4.91 6.35 11.16
CA ASN A 119 4.04 6.97 12.17
C ASN A 119 3.64 8.39 11.74
N LEU A 120 2.40 8.77 12.04
CA LEU A 120 1.85 10.09 11.77
C LEU A 120 2.61 11.14 12.59
N GLY A 121 3.22 12.11 11.90
CA GLY A 121 4.03 13.15 12.55
C GLY A 121 5.40 12.70 13.05
N GLU A 122 5.88 11.51 12.64
CA GLU A 122 7.20 11.02 13.05
C GLU A 122 8.33 11.85 12.42
N GLY A 123 9.26 12.26 13.29
CA GLY A 123 10.43 13.07 12.95
C GLY A 123 11.55 12.88 13.96
N ARG A 124 12.63 13.67 13.84
CA ARG A 124 13.83 13.49 14.69
C ARG A 124 13.57 13.64 16.20
N SER A 125 12.59 14.47 16.58
CA SER A 125 12.24 14.77 17.98
C SER A 125 10.87 14.24 18.41
N ASN A 126 10.11 13.61 17.50
CA ASN A 126 8.75 13.13 17.77
C ASN A 126 8.58 11.70 17.25
N LYS A 127 8.17 10.78 18.13
CA LYS A 127 7.90 9.37 17.79
C LYS A 127 6.67 9.20 16.89
N GLY A 128 5.80 10.20 16.84
CA GLY A 128 4.55 10.17 16.07
C GLY A 128 3.50 9.23 16.66
N LEU A 129 2.35 9.17 15.99
CA LEU A 129 1.23 8.29 16.33
C LEU A 129 1.18 7.11 15.36
N TYR A 130 0.78 5.93 15.83
CA TYR A 130 0.67 4.78 14.94
C TYR A 130 -0.52 4.99 13.98
N PRO A 131 -0.37 4.69 12.68
CA PRO A 131 -1.35 5.09 11.67
C PRO A 131 -2.71 4.38 11.79
N PHE A 132 -2.75 3.19 12.40
CA PHE A 132 -3.97 2.37 12.51
C PHE A 132 -4.20 1.89 13.95
N GLU A 133 -4.38 2.82 14.90
CA GLU A 133 -4.51 2.52 16.35
C GLU A 133 -5.60 1.49 16.69
N ASP A 134 -6.68 1.43 15.91
CA ASP A 134 -7.75 0.44 16.08
C ASP A 134 -7.23 -1.02 16.06
N LEU A 135 -6.09 -1.32 15.41
CA LEU A 135 -5.46 -2.65 15.48
C LEU A 135 -4.95 -2.98 16.87
N LYS A 136 -4.35 -1.99 17.55
CA LYS A 136 -3.91 -2.15 18.93
C LYS A 136 -5.09 -2.27 19.88
N ASP A 137 -6.19 -1.58 19.58
CA ASP A 137 -7.41 -1.70 20.39
C ASP A 137 -8.05 -3.09 20.24
N ILE A 138 -8.06 -3.67 19.03
CA ILE A 138 -8.46 -5.08 18.83
C ILE A 138 -7.58 -6.02 19.66
N HIS A 139 -6.26 -5.82 19.64
CA HIS A 139 -5.34 -6.60 20.47
C HIS A 139 -5.68 -6.47 21.97
N LYS A 140 -5.99 -5.26 22.47
CA LYS A 140 -6.39 -5.05 23.87
C LYS A 140 -7.72 -5.74 24.19
N ILE A 141 -8.69 -5.71 23.28
CA ILE A 141 -10.00 -6.36 23.46
C ILE A 141 -9.79 -7.88 23.63
N VAL A 142 -9.04 -8.52 22.73
CA VAL A 142 -8.73 -9.95 22.86
C VAL A 142 -7.97 -10.22 24.16
N SER A 143 -6.97 -9.38 24.50
CA SER A 143 -6.23 -9.51 25.75
C SER A 143 -7.13 -9.44 26.99
N SER A 144 -8.17 -8.60 26.97
CA SER A 144 -9.10 -8.45 28.11
C SER A 144 -10.05 -9.62 28.29
N LEU A 145 -10.33 -10.37 27.22
CA LEU A 145 -11.15 -11.58 27.30
C LEU A 145 -10.45 -12.69 28.10
N GLY A 146 -9.11 -12.72 28.13
CA GLY A 146 -8.35 -13.75 28.84
C GLY A 146 -8.49 -15.13 28.20
N HIS A 147 -8.21 -16.21 28.96
CA HIS A 147 -8.32 -17.59 28.50
C HIS A 147 -8.56 -18.55 29.68
N GLY A 148 -8.92 -19.81 29.41
CA GLY A 148 -9.16 -20.83 30.44
C GLY A 148 -10.21 -20.39 31.47
N GLU A 149 -9.92 -20.59 32.75
CA GLU A 149 -10.82 -20.18 33.85
C GLU A 149 -11.00 -18.66 33.96
N GLY A 150 -10.03 -17.88 33.47
CA GLY A 150 -10.10 -16.42 33.43
C GLY A 150 -10.84 -15.87 32.20
N PHE A 151 -11.38 -16.74 31.34
CA PHE A 151 -12.06 -16.32 30.12
C PHE A 151 -13.41 -15.66 30.41
N ARG A 152 -13.58 -14.43 29.93
CA ARG A 152 -14.80 -13.64 30.13
C ARG A 152 -15.88 -13.99 29.11
N TYR A 153 -16.44 -15.19 29.26
CA TYR A 153 -17.44 -15.74 28.32
C TYR A 153 -18.65 -14.82 28.10
N ALA A 154 -19.10 -14.12 29.14
CA ALA A 154 -20.24 -13.20 29.05
C ALA A 154 -19.97 -11.97 28.16
N GLU A 155 -18.72 -11.50 28.09
CA GLU A 155 -18.31 -10.31 27.35
C GLU A 155 -18.01 -10.60 25.87
N ARG A 156 -17.96 -11.88 25.45
CA ARG A 156 -17.49 -12.29 24.12
C ARG A 156 -18.29 -11.71 22.96
N HIS A 157 -19.61 -11.55 23.14
CA HIS A 157 -20.48 -10.99 22.11
C HIS A 157 -20.18 -9.50 21.89
N GLU A 158 -20.09 -8.73 22.98
CA GLU A 158 -19.74 -7.31 22.92
C GLU A 158 -18.33 -7.10 22.36
N ALA A 159 -17.36 -7.92 22.81
CA ALA A 159 -16.01 -7.89 22.28
C ALA A 159 -15.96 -8.14 20.77
N ARG A 160 -16.77 -9.08 20.25
CA ARG A 160 -16.85 -9.34 18.80
C ARG A 160 -17.39 -8.16 18.02
N GLU A 161 -18.49 -7.57 18.48
CA GLU A 161 -19.09 -6.41 17.84
C GLU A 161 -18.11 -5.23 17.81
N GLU A 162 -17.39 -4.99 18.91
CA GLU A 162 -16.38 -3.96 18.96
C GLU A 162 -15.19 -4.27 18.03
N ILE A 163 -14.71 -5.52 17.97
CA ILE A 163 -13.67 -5.93 17.00
C ILE A 163 -14.12 -5.65 15.56
N LEU A 164 -15.35 -6.02 15.20
CA LEU A 164 -15.91 -5.80 13.87
C LEU A 164 -15.99 -4.31 13.53
N LYS A 165 -16.42 -3.49 14.48
CA LYS A 165 -16.47 -2.03 14.34
C LYS A 165 -15.08 -1.43 14.13
N ARG A 166 -14.11 -1.80 14.96
CA ARG A 166 -12.70 -1.37 14.84
C ARG A 166 -12.10 -1.77 13.51
N TRP A 167 -12.36 -3.00 13.07
CA TRP A 167 -11.93 -3.47 11.76
C TRP A 167 -12.57 -2.68 10.61
N GLY A 168 -13.86 -2.36 10.72
CA GLY A 168 -14.56 -1.47 9.80
C GLY A 168 -13.89 -0.10 9.65
N ASN A 169 -13.43 0.49 10.77
CA ASN A 169 -12.73 1.77 10.78
C ASN A 169 -11.37 1.72 10.08
N ILE A 170 -10.63 0.61 10.19
CA ILE A 170 -9.33 0.41 9.53
C ILE A 170 -9.51 0.16 8.03
N ARG A 171 -10.57 -0.54 7.66
CA ARG A 171 -10.79 -1.03 6.30
C ARG A 171 -10.77 0.08 5.26
N LEU A 172 -11.53 1.16 5.46
CA LEU A 172 -11.59 2.26 4.49
C LEU A 172 -10.26 2.99 4.28
N PRO A 173 -9.58 3.52 5.32
CA PRO A 173 -8.32 4.22 5.15
C PRO A 173 -7.24 3.30 4.58
N LEU A 174 -7.13 2.05 5.04
CA LEU A 174 -6.15 1.11 4.49
C LEU A 174 -6.45 0.78 3.02
N LEU A 175 -7.71 0.51 2.67
CA LEU A 175 -8.09 0.23 1.29
C LEU A 175 -7.98 1.44 0.34
N SER A 176 -7.90 2.65 0.87
CA SER A 176 -7.65 3.86 0.08
C SER A 176 -6.22 3.89 -0.50
N GLU A 177 -5.28 3.21 0.17
CA GLU A 177 -3.88 3.10 -0.28
C GLU A 177 -3.70 2.18 -1.51
N PHE A 178 -4.67 1.30 -1.77
CA PHE A 178 -4.64 0.30 -2.85
C PHE A 178 -4.97 0.84 -4.23
N GLU A 179 -5.53 2.05 -4.33
CA GLU A 179 -5.95 2.65 -5.61
C GLU A 179 -6.86 1.72 -6.43
N ARG A 180 -7.88 1.17 -5.76
CA ARG A 180 -8.82 0.22 -6.35
C ARG A 180 -9.65 0.89 -7.44
N GLN A 181 -9.82 0.20 -8.56
CA GLN A 181 -10.80 0.57 -9.57
C GLN A 181 -12.18 0.03 -9.18
N GLU A 182 -13.22 0.77 -9.52
CA GLU A 182 -14.59 0.25 -9.42
C GLU A 182 -14.78 -0.92 -10.39
N PRO A 183 -15.44 -2.01 -9.98
CA PRO A 183 -15.76 -3.10 -10.89
C PRO A 183 -16.63 -2.61 -12.04
N THR A 184 -16.26 -2.94 -13.28
CA THR A 184 -17.04 -2.56 -14.47
C THR A 184 -18.43 -3.20 -14.48
N ASN A 185 -18.53 -4.44 -13.99
CA ASN A 185 -19.76 -5.22 -13.93
C ASN A 185 -19.98 -5.75 -12.49
N PRO A 186 -20.48 -4.92 -11.57
CA PRO A 186 -20.70 -5.33 -10.19
C PRO A 186 -21.89 -6.30 -10.09
N SER A 187 -21.73 -7.40 -9.36
CA SER A 187 -22.81 -8.33 -9.00
C SER A 187 -23.27 -8.05 -7.58
N SER A 188 -24.03 -6.96 -7.38
CA SER A 188 -24.60 -6.61 -6.08
C SER A 188 -26.10 -6.38 -6.23
N PRO A 189 -26.96 -7.10 -5.47
CA PRO A 189 -28.41 -6.91 -5.53
C PRO A 189 -28.84 -5.53 -4.99
N PHE A 190 -27.95 -4.82 -4.30
CA PHE A 190 -28.17 -3.49 -3.77
C PHE A 190 -27.61 -2.37 -4.66
N TRP A 191 -26.89 -2.71 -5.72
CA TRP A 191 -26.35 -1.74 -6.66
C TRP A 191 -27.42 -1.37 -7.69
N ARG A 192 -28.05 -0.22 -7.48
CA ARG A 192 -28.90 0.44 -8.48
C ARG A 192 -28.10 1.58 -9.09
N LYS A 193 -27.89 1.53 -10.40
CA LYS A 193 -27.31 2.66 -11.16
C LYS A 193 -28.27 3.82 -11.21
#